data_AF-A0A7V5K910-F1
#
_entry.id   AF-A0A7V5K910-F1
#
_cell.length_a   1.000
_cell.length_b   1.000
_cell.length_c   1.000
_cell.angle_alpha   90.00
_cell.angle_beta   90.00
_cell.angle_gamma   90.00
#
_symmetry.space_group_name_H-M   'P 1'
#
loop_
_entity.id
_entity.type
_entity.pdbx_description
1 polymer ?
#
loop_
_entity_poly.entity_id
_entity_poly.type
_entity_poly.pdbx_seq_one_letter_code
_entity_poly.pdbx_strand_id
1 'polypeptide(L)'
;MSSNGVLIDRAKIDCSVLVGKRIKINAEQFPGQVLTTRIMSTGGNNLVLDKSGSDGKISQLIQKQNANVQFEYKGQAIAFTSTIVITDGGRVLIPMAESLNPMVRRKFVRFDMEKTIRLTYFDERNIKTTRLNKLKWFETTIANIGGGGILAFMPSMLADDN
;
A
#
# COMPACT_ATOMS: atom_id res chain seq x y z
N MET A 1 11.33 -24.26 -8.37
CA MET A 1 10.29 -23.87 -9.35
C MET A 1 10.06 -22.37 -9.24
N SER A 2 10.58 -21.62 -10.20
CA SER A 2 10.58 -20.15 -10.24
C SER A 2 9.18 -19.62 -10.53
N SER A 3 8.50 -19.14 -9.49
CA SER A 3 7.18 -18.53 -9.60
C SER A 3 7.32 -17.11 -10.16
N ASN A 4 7.25 -16.93 -11.48
CA ASN A 4 7.17 -15.61 -12.13
C ASN A 4 5.97 -14.83 -11.59
N GLY A 5 6.22 -13.96 -10.60
CA GLY A 5 5.22 -13.01 -10.12
C GLY A 5 5.11 -11.85 -11.10
N VAL A 6 3.92 -11.29 -11.24
CA VAL A 6 3.75 -10.03 -11.98
C VAL A 6 4.52 -8.95 -11.23
N LEU A 7 5.63 -8.49 -11.82
CA LEU A 7 6.44 -7.39 -11.30
C LEU A 7 5.77 -6.07 -11.66
N ILE A 8 5.79 -5.13 -10.73
CA ILE A 8 5.38 -3.74 -10.99
C ILE A 8 6.63 -3.00 -11.46
N ASP A 9 6.57 -2.48 -12.68
CA ASP A 9 7.59 -1.57 -13.20
C ASP A 9 7.57 -0.26 -12.39
N ARG A 10 8.74 0.16 -11.90
CA ARG A 10 8.93 1.42 -11.18
C ARG A 10 8.34 2.61 -11.93
N ALA A 11 8.45 2.66 -13.25
CA ALA A 11 7.94 3.77 -14.06
C ALA A 11 6.41 3.94 -13.95
N LYS A 12 5.69 2.90 -13.49
CA LYS A 12 4.24 2.93 -13.26
C LYS A 12 3.86 3.35 -11.84
N ILE A 13 4.84 3.60 -10.97
CA ILE A 13 4.61 4.11 -9.62
C ILE A 13 4.67 5.63 -9.63
N ASP A 14 3.53 6.24 -9.30
CA ASP A 14 3.50 7.63 -8.90
C ASP A 14 4.14 7.75 -7.51
N CYS A 15 5.34 8.30 -7.44
CA CYS A 15 6.07 8.47 -6.19
C CYS A 15 5.48 9.59 -5.33
N SER A 16 4.71 10.52 -5.89
CA SER A 16 4.15 11.67 -5.14
C SER A 16 3.18 11.21 -4.05
N VAL A 17 2.39 10.16 -4.31
CA VAL A 17 1.43 9.61 -3.35
C VAL A 17 2.09 8.84 -2.20
N LEU A 18 3.40 8.61 -2.27
CA LEU A 18 4.18 7.94 -1.23
C LEU A 18 4.67 8.91 -0.15
N VAL A 19 4.70 10.22 -0.43
CA VAL A 19 5.12 11.23 0.54
C VAL A 19 4.18 11.21 1.77
N GLY A 20 4.77 11.21 2.96
CA GLY A 20 4.08 11.08 4.24
C GLY A 20 3.65 9.65 4.61
N LYS A 21 3.75 8.69 3.69
CA LYS A 21 3.40 7.29 3.97
C LYS A 21 4.45 6.61 4.83
N ARG A 22 4.01 5.64 5.63
CA ARG A 22 4.88 4.78 6.42
C ARG A 22 5.52 3.72 5.53
N ILE A 23 6.79 3.45 5.78
CA ILE A 23 7.59 2.44 5.12
C ILE A 23 8.23 1.54 6.18
N LYS A 24 8.34 0.25 5.88
CA LYS A 24 9.02 -0.75 6.68
C LYS A 24 10.33 -1.14 6.01
N ILE A 25 11.38 -1.30 6.80
CA ILE A 25 12.74 -1.55 6.33
C ILE A 25 13.32 -2.66 7.19
N ASN A 26 13.75 -3.74 6.56
CA ASN A 26 14.57 -4.78 7.19
C ASN A 26 15.99 -4.60 6.67
N ALA A 27 16.86 -4.05 7.51
CA ALA A 27 18.25 -3.79 7.18
C ALA A 27 19.14 -4.90 7.76
N GLU A 28 20.22 -5.25 7.05
CA GLU A 28 21.19 -6.27 7.49
C GLU A 28 21.80 -5.95 8.87
N GLN A 29 22.02 -4.66 9.15
CA GLN A 29 22.56 -4.18 10.43
C GLN A 29 21.68 -4.50 11.64
N PHE A 30 20.36 -4.62 11.46
CA PHE A 30 19.39 -4.86 12.55
C PHE A 30 18.61 -6.15 12.28
N PRO A 31 19.28 -7.33 12.36
CA PRO A 31 18.67 -8.59 11.99
C PRO A 31 17.45 -8.90 12.86
N GLY A 32 16.36 -9.33 12.22
CA GLY A 32 15.09 -9.63 12.89
C GLY A 32 14.28 -8.41 13.33
N GLN A 33 14.78 -7.18 13.14
CA GLN A 33 14.07 -5.95 13.49
C GLN A 33 13.48 -5.27 12.26
N VAL A 34 12.18 -4.99 12.32
CA VAL A 34 11.49 -4.19 11.30
C VAL A 34 11.57 -2.72 11.71
N LEU A 35 12.39 -1.95 11.00
CA LEU A 35 12.42 -0.50 11.18
C LEU A 35 11.24 0.14 10.44
N THR A 36 10.44 0.93 11.14
CA THR A 36 9.36 1.74 10.56
C THR A 36 9.73 3.21 10.55
N THR A 37 9.51 3.88 9.42
CA THR A 37 9.67 5.34 9.28
C THR A 37 8.68 5.92 8.27
N ARG A 38 8.78 7.22 7.98
CA ARG A 38 8.00 7.92 6.96
C ARG A 38 8.87 8.36 5.79
N ILE A 39 8.26 8.42 4.61
CA ILE A 39 8.86 9.02 3.41
C ILE A 39 8.64 10.53 3.49
N MET A 40 9.72 11.30 3.57
CA MET A 40 9.67 12.77 3.68
C MET A 40 9.54 13.45 2.33
N SER A 41 10.20 12.89 1.32
CA SER A 41 10.12 13.37 -0.05
C SER A 41 10.55 12.27 -1.02
N THR A 42 10.28 12.50 -2.29
CA THR A 42 10.72 11.63 -3.39
C THR A 42 11.45 12.46 -4.43
N GLY A 43 12.56 11.96 -4.96
CA GLY A 43 13.30 12.67 -6.00
C GLY A 43 14.26 11.75 -6.76
N GLY A 44 14.23 11.80 -8.10
CA GLY A 44 15.14 11.01 -8.95
C GLY A 44 15.11 9.52 -8.62
N ASN A 45 13.92 8.95 -8.41
CA ASN A 45 13.67 7.55 -8.00
C ASN A 45 14.13 7.19 -6.57
N ASN A 46 14.54 8.16 -5.77
CA ASN A 46 14.92 7.94 -4.38
C ASN A 46 13.78 8.31 -3.44
N LEU A 47 13.57 7.47 -2.43
CA LEU A 47 12.73 7.77 -1.27
C LEU A 47 13.63 8.38 -0.19
N VAL A 48 13.33 9.61 0.23
CA VAL A 48 14.02 10.26 1.33
C VAL A 48 13.30 9.93 2.62
N LEU A 49 14.01 9.40 3.61
CA LEU A 49 13.41 8.92 4.86
C LEU A 49 13.52 9.92 6.00
N ASP A 50 12.53 9.89 6.90
CA ASP A 50 12.60 10.54 8.20
C ASP A 50 13.61 9.81 9.10
N LYS A 51 14.61 10.54 9.57
CA LYS A 51 15.69 10.02 10.42
C LYS A 51 15.25 9.67 11.84
N SER A 52 14.15 10.25 12.31
CA SER A 52 13.62 10.03 13.67
C SER A 52 12.92 8.66 13.82
N GLY A 53 12.60 8.00 12.71
CA GLY A 53 11.88 6.73 12.72
C GLY A 53 12.58 5.63 13.52
N SER A 54 11.78 4.72 14.08
CA SER A 54 12.24 3.57 14.88
C SER A 54 13.19 3.95 16.01
N ASP A 55 12.78 4.92 16.83
CA ASP A 55 13.57 5.42 17.96
C ASP A 55 14.97 5.90 17.53
N GLY A 56 15.03 6.58 16.38
CA GLY A 56 16.28 7.09 15.80
C GLY A 56 17.17 6.04 15.13
N LYS A 57 16.78 4.76 15.07
CA LYS A 57 17.59 3.73 14.38
C LYS A 57 17.75 3.99 12.89
N ILE A 58 16.83 4.72 12.27
CA ILE A 58 16.97 5.13 10.87
C ILE A 58 18.20 6.04 10.68
N SER A 59 18.48 6.94 11.62
CA SER A 59 19.68 7.79 11.53
C SER A 59 20.98 7.03 11.73
N GLN A 60 20.92 5.82 12.26
CA GLN A 60 22.06 4.95 12.54
C GLN A 60 22.32 3.92 11.43
N LEU A 61 21.49 3.91 10.37
CA LEU A 61 21.72 3.05 9.22
C LEU A 61 23.09 3.36 8.61
N ILE A 62 23.82 2.31 8.26
CA ILE A 62 25.09 2.42 7.52
C ILE A 62 24.87 2.51 6.01
N GLN A 63 25.79 3.20 5.34
CA GLN A 63 25.78 3.36 3.88
C GLN A 63 26.11 2.04 3.17
N LYS A 64 25.61 1.85 1.96
CA LYS A 64 25.88 0.69 1.07
C LYS A 64 25.44 -0.69 1.59
N GLN A 65 24.65 -0.77 2.67
CA GLN A 65 24.04 -2.03 3.09
C GLN A 65 22.77 -2.34 2.29
N ASN A 66 22.45 -3.63 2.16
CA ASN A 66 21.17 -4.01 1.58
C ASN A 66 20.05 -3.89 2.62
N ALA A 67 18.87 -3.53 2.13
CA ALA A 67 17.66 -3.55 2.92
C ALA A 67 16.48 -4.03 2.09
N ASN A 68 15.60 -4.80 2.73
CA ASN A 68 14.30 -5.13 2.18
C ASN A 68 13.29 -4.09 2.64
N VAL A 69 12.70 -3.43 1.66
CA VAL A 69 11.86 -2.26 1.84
C VAL A 69 10.44 -2.62 1.48
N GLN A 70 9.48 -2.22 2.30
CA GLN A 70 8.06 -2.50 2.11
C GLN A 70 7.21 -1.26 2.36
N PHE A 71 6.29 -0.97 1.45
CA PHE A 71 5.32 0.11 1.59
C PHE A 71 3.99 -0.28 0.96
N GLU A 72 2.95 0.49 1.24
CA GLU A 72 1.64 0.30 0.64
C GLU A 72 1.44 1.29 -0.52
N TYR A 73 0.97 0.79 -1.66
CA TYR A 73 0.62 1.59 -2.83
C TYR A 73 -0.71 1.11 -3.40
N LYS A 74 -1.69 2.01 -3.53
CA LYS A 74 -3.05 1.71 -4.03
C LYS A 74 -3.69 0.47 -3.35
N GLY A 75 -3.54 0.35 -2.02
CA GLY A 75 -4.11 -0.76 -1.25
C GLY A 75 -3.39 -2.10 -1.47
N GLN A 76 -2.14 -2.07 -1.95
CA GLN A 76 -1.33 -3.26 -2.17
C GLN A 76 0.03 -3.07 -1.49
N ALA A 77 0.43 -4.05 -0.66
CA ALA A 77 1.77 -4.10 -0.10
C ALA A 77 2.77 -4.46 -1.21
N ILE A 78 3.78 -3.61 -1.37
CA ILE A 78 4.86 -3.75 -2.34
C ILE A 78 6.17 -3.89 -1.55
N ALA A 79 7.02 -4.80 -2.01
CA ALA A 79 8.35 -5.04 -1.47
C ALA A 79 9.41 -4.96 -2.55
N PHE A 80 10.59 -4.50 -2.20
CA PHE A 80 11.77 -4.56 -3.05
C PHE A 80 13.04 -4.52 -2.22
N THR A 81 14.14 -5.00 -2.80
CA THR A 81 15.46 -4.90 -2.19
C THR A 81 16.15 -3.65 -2.74
N SER A 82 16.84 -2.93 -1.87
CA SER A 82 17.57 -1.71 -2.23
C SER A 82 18.85 -1.59 -1.42
N THR A 83 19.79 -0.81 -1.92
CA THR A 83 21.03 -0.47 -1.23
C THR A 83 20.89 0.92 -0.64
N ILE A 84 21.03 1.04 0.68
CA ILE A 84 20.87 2.31 1.39
C ILE A 84 21.96 3.29 0.98
N VAL A 85 21.56 4.50 0.63
CA VAL A 85 22.47 5.60 0.32
C VAL A 85 22.32 6.69 1.37
N ILE A 86 23.43 7.19 1.88
CA ILE A 86 23.46 8.31 2.84
C ILE A 86 24.20 9.43 2.13
N THR A 87 23.55 10.60 2.04
CA THR A 87 24.17 11.78 1.41
C THR A 87 25.17 12.44 2.35
N ASP A 88 26.02 13.32 1.81
CA ASP A 88 26.97 14.12 2.61
C ASP A 88 26.26 14.99 3.65
N GLY A 89 25.01 15.41 3.36
CA GLY A 89 24.13 16.11 4.31
C GLY A 89 23.43 15.18 5.32
N GLY A 90 23.81 13.91 5.38
CA GLY A 90 23.30 12.91 6.32
C GLY A 90 21.85 12.47 6.07
N ARG A 91 21.28 12.69 4.87
CA ARG A 91 19.94 12.21 4.52
C ARG A 91 20.01 10.74 4.15
N VAL A 92 19.04 9.96 4.62
CA VAL A 92 18.92 8.54 4.26
C VAL A 92 18.01 8.41 3.05
N LEU A 93 18.57 7.84 1.99
CA LEU A 93 17.92 7.62 0.71
C LEU A 93 17.77 6.12 0.45
N ILE A 94 16.61 5.74 -0.09
CA ILE A 94 16.36 4.42 -0.62
C ILE A 94 16.06 4.53 -2.12
N PRO A 95 17.01 4.17 -2.98
CA PRO A 95 16.78 4.06 -4.42
C PRO A 95 15.73 2.98 -4.70
N MET A 96 14.69 3.33 -5.44
CA MET A 96 13.65 2.38 -5.82
C MET A 96 14.18 1.44 -6.91
N ALA A 97 14.03 0.13 -6.69
CA ALA A 97 14.39 -0.90 -7.68
C ALA A 97 13.56 -0.72 -8.96
N GLU A 98 14.11 -1.15 -10.11
CA GLU A 98 13.42 -1.06 -11.40
C GLU A 98 12.14 -1.89 -11.45
N SER A 99 12.13 -3.01 -10.74
CA SER A 99 10.99 -3.89 -10.61
C SER A 99 10.67 -4.12 -9.13
N LEU A 100 9.37 -4.11 -8.84
CA LEU A 100 8.84 -4.13 -7.49
C LEU A 100 7.92 -5.34 -7.32
N ASN A 101 8.04 -6.03 -6.17
CA ASN A 101 7.32 -7.25 -5.89
C ASN A 101 6.05 -6.97 -5.10
N PRO A 102 4.84 -7.22 -5.65
CA PRO A 102 3.64 -7.23 -4.83
C PRO A 102 3.70 -8.37 -3.81
N MET A 103 3.60 -8.06 -2.52
CA MET A 103 3.67 -9.04 -1.43
C MET A 103 2.42 -9.92 -1.36
N VAL A 104 1.27 -9.37 -1.73
CA VAL A 104 0.03 -10.13 -1.89
C VAL A 104 -0.24 -10.26 -3.37
N ARG A 105 -0.15 -11.50 -3.89
CA ARG A 105 -0.66 -11.82 -5.21
C ARG A 105 -2.18 -11.79 -5.12
N ARG A 106 -2.82 -10.77 -5.69
CA ARG A 106 -4.27 -10.82 -5.89
C ARG A 106 -4.56 -12.02 -6.78
N LYS A 107 -5.40 -12.95 -6.29
CA LYS A 107 -5.83 -14.14 -7.03
C LYS A 107 -6.55 -13.77 -8.34
N PHE A 108 -7.19 -12.61 -8.38
CA PHE A 108 -7.96 -12.12 -9.51
C PHE A 108 -7.45 -10.74 -9.96
N VAL A 109 -7.25 -10.59 -11.28
CA VAL A 109 -6.99 -9.32 -11.93
C VAL A 109 -8.19 -8.38 -11.74
N ARG A 110 -7.93 -7.08 -11.60
CA ARG A 110 -8.96 -6.05 -11.57
C ARG A 110 -8.96 -5.28 -12.88
N PHE A 111 -10.15 -4.96 -13.35
CA PHE A 111 -10.38 -4.10 -14.49
C PHE A 111 -10.89 -2.77 -13.96
N ASP A 112 -10.21 -1.69 -14.34
CA ASP A 112 -10.69 -0.34 -14.07
C ASP A 112 -12.01 -0.15 -14.82
N MET A 113 -13.05 0.12 -14.05
CA MET A 113 -14.41 0.21 -14.56
C MET A 113 -15.17 1.14 -13.65
N GLU A 114 -15.47 2.33 -14.16
CA GLU A 114 -16.34 3.27 -13.47
C GLU A 114 -17.79 2.99 -13.84
N LYS A 115 -18.58 2.55 -12.86
CA LYS A 115 -20.00 2.24 -13.09
C LYS A 115 -20.84 2.52 -11.85
N THR A 116 -21.99 3.15 -12.04
CA THR A 116 -22.98 3.29 -10.99
C THR A 116 -23.65 1.94 -10.72
N ILE A 117 -23.72 1.59 -9.45
CA ILE A 117 -24.36 0.38 -8.94
C ILE A 117 -25.34 0.74 -7.83
N ARG A 118 -26.28 -0.16 -7.56
CA ARG A 118 -27.20 -0.07 -6.42
C ARG A 118 -26.79 -1.09 -5.39
N LEU A 119 -26.56 -0.63 -4.17
CA LEU A 119 -26.19 -1.45 -3.03
C LEU A 119 -27.28 -1.34 -1.94
N THR A 120 -27.34 -2.35 -1.10
CA THR A 120 -28.13 -2.33 0.13
C THR A 120 -27.35 -3.05 1.21
N TYR A 121 -27.61 -2.72 2.47
CA TYR A 121 -27.03 -3.41 3.61
C TYR A 121 -28.18 -3.92 4.49
N PHE A 122 -27.95 -5.07 5.12
CA PHE A 122 -28.86 -5.63 6.10
C PHE A 122 -28.08 -6.52 7.06
N ASP A 123 -28.60 -6.70 8.27
CA ASP A 123 -28.04 -7.64 9.23
C ASP A 123 -28.44 -9.07 8.86
N GLU A 124 -27.45 -9.89 8.49
CA GLU A 124 -27.62 -11.30 8.12
C GLU A 124 -28.29 -12.12 9.23
N ARG A 125 -28.05 -11.78 10.50
CA ARG A 125 -28.66 -12.48 11.65
C ARG A 125 -30.18 -12.33 11.68
N ASN A 126 -30.68 -11.25 11.08
CA ASN A 126 -32.09 -10.89 11.02
C ASN A 126 -32.70 -11.17 9.63
N ILE A 127 -32.06 -11.97 8.77
CA ILE A 127 -32.54 -12.18 7.39
C ILE A 127 -33.96 -12.80 7.32
N LYS A 128 -34.36 -13.59 8.33
CA LYS A 128 -35.71 -14.19 8.40
C LYS A 128 -36.80 -13.17 8.72
N THR A 129 -36.47 -12.09 9.42
CA THR A 129 -37.39 -11.00 9.79
C THR A 129 -37.29 -9.79 8.85
N THR A 130 -36.15 -9.67 8.16
CA THR A 130 -35.90 -8.62 7.18
C THR A 130 -36.74 -8.85 5.92
N ARG A 131 -37.73 -7.99 5.72
CA ARG A 131 -38.49 -7.96 4.48
C ARG A 131 -37.60 -7.44 3.35
N LEU A 132 -37.08 -8.33 2.50
CA LEU A 132 -36.18 -7.98 1.39
C LEU A 132 -36.74 -6.87 0.49
N ASN A 133 -38.06 -6.82 0.30
CA ASN A 133 -38.74 -5.80 -0.48
C ASN A 133 -38.80 -4.41 0.19
N LYS A 134 -38.40 -4.28 1.46
CA LYS A 134 -38.32 -3.01 2.20
C LYS A 134 -36.89 -2.50 2.37
N LEU A 135 -35.91 -3.19 1.80
CA LEU A 135 -34.51 -2.77 1.87
C LEU A 135 -34.32 -1.42 1.17
N LYS A 136 -33.63 -0.50 1.86
CA LYS A 136 -33.23 0.78 1.27
C LYS A 136 -32.04 0.53 0.37
N TRP A 137 -32.20 0.91 -0.89
CA TRP A 137 -31.14 0.88 -1.89
C TRP A 137 -30.47 2.23 -1.94
N PHE A 138 -29.14 2.24 -1.96
CA PHE A 138 -28.36 3.44 -2.22
C PHE A 138 -27.57 3.26 -3.51
N GLU A 139 -27.45 4.34 -4.26
CA GLU A 139 -26.64 4.40 -5.47
C GLU A 139 -25.22 4.82 -5.11
N THR A 140 -24.25 4.14 -5.70
CA THR A 140 -22.84 4.53 -5.61
C THR A 140 -22.07 4.11 -6.84
N THR A 141 -20.84 4.57 -6.96
CA THR A 141 -19.95 4.26 -8.08
C THR A 141 -18.90 3.23 -7.65
N ILE A 142 -18.57 2.30 -8.54
CA ILE A 142 -17.37 1.45 -8.40
C ILE A 142 -16.19 2.04 -9.14
N ALA A 143 -14.98 1.83 -8.62
CA ALA A 143 -13.74 2.19 -9.30
C ALA A 143 -13.16 1.02 -10.13
N ASN A 144 -13.40 -0.21 -9.69
CA ASN A 144 -12.93 -1.41 -10.38
C ASN A 144 -13.72 -2.66 -9.99
N ILE A 145 -13.58 -3.69 -10.83
CA ILE A 145 -14.16 -5.02 -10.65
C ILE A 145 -13.10 -6.11 -10.89
N GLY A 146 -13.19 -7.21 -10.14
CA GLY A 146 -12.42 -8.43 -10.40
C GLY A 146 -13.16 -9.67 -9.90
N GLY A 147 -12.63 -10.86 -10.21
CA GLY A 147 -13.28 -12.14 -9.83
C GLY A 147 -13.47 -12.36 -8.32
N GLY A 148 -12.83 -11.55 -7.47
CA GLY A 148 -13.01 -11.59 -6.01
C GLY A 148 -13.90 -10.48 -5.44
N GLY A 149 -14.47 -9.62 -6.28
CA GLY A 149 -15.35 -8.53 -5.84
C GLY A 149 -15.06 -7.17 -6.50
N ILE A 150 -15.66 -6.12 -5.94
CA ILE A 150 -15.64 -4.74 -6.45
C ILE A 150 -15.08 -3.78 -5.41
N LEU A 151 -14.51 -2.66 -5.86
CA LEU A 151 -14.23 -1.50 -5.00
C LEU A 151 -15.29 -0.44 -5.24
N ALA A 152 -16.22 -0.27 -4.28
CA ALA A 152 -17.26 0.74 -4.31
C ALA A 152 -16.90 1.92 -3.41
N PHE A 153 -17.24 3.13 -3.83
CA PHE A 153 -17.24 4.28 -2.94
C PHE A 153 -18.42 4.16 -1.97
N MET A 154 -18.21 4.42 -0.68
CA MET A 154 -19.30 4.33 0.29
C MET A 154 -19.69 5.74 0.74
N PRO A 155 -21.00 6.09 0.74
CA PRO A 155 -21.47 7.34 1.30
C PRO A 155 -21.06 7.45 2.78
N SER A 156 -20.58 8.63 3.21
CA SER A 156 -20.13 8.88 4.60
C SER A 156 -21.22 8.65 5.65
N MET A 157 -22.50 8.69 5.26
CA MET A 157 -23.65 8.42 6.14
C MET A 157 -23.71 6.97 6.66
N LEU A 158 -22.88 6.05 6.15
CA LEU A 158 -22.73 4.69 6.65
C LEU A 158 -21.46 4.50 7.50
N ALA A 159 -20.68 5.56 7.72
CA ALA A 159 -19.43 5.52 8.49
C ALA A 159 -19.61 5.90 9.96
N ASP A 160 -20.72 6.51 10.33
CA ASP A 160 -21.08 6.86 11.70
C ASP A 160 -22.14 5.90 12.25
N ASP A 161 -21.69 4.73 12.70
CA ASP A 161 -22.42 3.91 13.67
C ASP A 161 -21.48 3.71 14.88
N ASN A 162 -21.63 4.57 15.89
CA ASN A 162 -21.25 4.26 17.28
C ASN A 162 -22.36 3.42 17.92
#